data_AF-A0A166AC29-F1
#
_entry.id   AF-A0A166AC29-F1
#
_cell.length_a   1.000
_cell.length_b   1.000
_cell.length_c   1.000
_cell.angle_alpha   90.00
_cell.angle_beta   90.00
_cell.angle_gamma   90.00
#
_symmetry.space_group_name_H-M   'P 1'
#
loop_
_entity.id
_entity.type
_entity.pdbx_description
1 polymer ?
#
loop_
_entity_poly.entity_id
_entity_poly.type
_entity_poly.pdbx_seq_one_letter_code
_entity_poly.pdbx_strand_id
1 'polypeptide(L)' 'MIIMTLATSKLYGNDELHLPKIIKDEFKDFPIDKNTIFDWDIQDNNIIITPRQKTTFDDVFGMIDDDGEDWNIDELIYDE' A
#
# COMPACT_ATOMS: atom_id res chain seq x y z
N MET A 1 -19.43 -0.68 19.53
CA MET A 1 -19.38 -1.08 18.11
C MET A 1 -19.12 -2.58 18.10
N ILE A 2 -20.07 -3.39 17.63
CA ILE A 2 -19.87 -4.85 17.53
C ILE A 2 -19.09 -5.07 16.23
N ILE A 3 -17.82 -5.45 16.33
CA ILE A 3 -17.05 -5.90 15.18
C ILE A 3 -17.50 -7.33 14.90
N MET A 4 -18.32 -7.53 13.87
CA MET A 4 -18.62 -8.88 13.38
C MET A 4 -17.41 -9.36 12.59
N THR A 5 -16.78 -10.43 13.05
CA THR A 5 -15.70 -11.10 12.31
C THR A 5 -16.24 -11.65 10.99
N LEU A 6 -15.76 -11.12 9.86
CA LEU A 6 -16.21 -11.51 8.51
C LEU A 6 -15.62 -12.85 8.06
N ALA A 7 -14.39 -13.16 8.50
CA ALA A 7 -13.73 -14.44 8.23
C ALA A 7 -12.64 -14.72 9.27
N THR A 8 -12.34 -16.00 9.47
CA THR A 8 -11.21 -16.45 10.29
C THR A 8 -10.24 -17.22 9.39
N SER A 9 -8.96 -16.92 9.50
CA SER A 9 -7.87 -17.64 8.83
C SER A 9 -6.88 -18.16 9.86
N LYS A 10 -6.14 -19.20 9.52
CA LYS A 10 -5.02 -19.71 10.33
C LYS A 10 -3.72 -19.34 9.64
N LEU A 11 -2.63 -19.27 10.40
CA LEU A 11 -1.30 -19.27 9.80
C LEU A 11 -1.07 -20.62 9.10
N TYR A 12 -0.58 -20.55 7.87
CA TYR A 12 -0.17 -21.68 7.08
C TYR A 12 1.33 -21.95 7.31
N GLY A 13 1.89 -22.95 6.63
CA GLY A 13 3.34 -23.16 6.66
C GLY A 13 4.09 -21.91 6.19
N ASN A 14 5.33 -21.75 6.65
CA ASN A 14 6.18 -20.59 6.36
C ASN A 14 5.64 -19.23 6.87
N ASP A 15 4.84 -19.24 7.95
CA ASP A 15 4.29 -18.02 8.56
C ASP A 15 3.39 -17.20 7.61
N GLU A 16 2.78 -17.87 6.63
CA GLU A 16 1.92 -17.24 5.63
C GLU A 16 0.48 -17.07 6.13
N LEU A 17 -0.08 -15.87 5.94
CA LEU A 17 -1.51 -15.59 6.15
C LEU A 17 -2.21 -15.44 4.81
N HIS A 18 -3.16 -16.33 4.51
CA HIS A 18 -3.96 -16.21 3.30
C HIS A 18 -5.18 -15.33 3.53
N LEU A 19 -5.32 -14.28 2.71
CA LEU A 19 -6.48 -13.39 2.72
C LEU A 19 -7.71 -14.12 2.14
N PRO A 20 -8.79 -14.32 2.93
CA PRO A 20 -10.01 -14.95 2.43
C PRO A 20 -10.64 -14.15 1.30
N LYS A 21 -11.29 -14.83 0.33
CA LYS A 21 -11.92 -14.16 -0.82
C LYS A 21 -12.91 -13.08 -0.39
N ILE A 22 -13.75 -13.36 0.62
CA ILE A 22 -14.73 -12.41 1.14
C ILE A 22 -14.09 -11.10 1.63
N ILE A 23 -12.85 -11.15 2.16
CA ILE A 23 -12.12 -9.95 2.59
C ILE A 23 -11.62 -9.15 1.38
N LYS A 24 -11.27 -9.80 0.26
CA LYS A 24 -10.87 -9.10 -0.97
C LYS A 24 -12.00 -8.24 -1.52
N ASP A 25 -13.23 -8.73 -1.42
CA ASP A 25 -14.42 -8.05 -1.94
C ASP A 25 -14.80 -6.80 -1.10
N GLU A 26 -14.26 -6.66 0.11
CA GLU A 26 -14.49 -5.49 0.97
C GLU A 26 -13.62 -4.28 0.58
N PHE A 27 -12.56 -4.46 -0.22
CA PHE A 27 -11.72 -3.37 -0.72
C PHE A 27 -12.37 -2.69 -1.94
N LYS A 28 -13.52 -2.06 -1.72
CA LYS A 28 -14.36 -1.49 -2.80
C LYS A 28 -13.67 -0.36 -3.57
N ASP A 29 -12.88 0.44 -2.88
CA ASP A 29 -12.19 1.60 -3.45
C ASP A 29 -10.75 1.30 -3.90
N PHE A 30 -10.30 0.05 -3.73
CA PHE A 30 -8.96 -0.38 -4.13
C PHE A 30 -8.98 -1.81 -4.69
N PRO A 31 -8.92 -1.99 -6.02
CA PRO A 31 -8.94 -3.32 -6.61
C PRO A 31 -7.65 -4.09 -6.27
N ILE A 32 -7.78 -5.15 -5.47
CA ILE A 32 -6.65 -6.03 -5.15
C ILE A 32 -6.34 -6.92 -6.35
N ASP A 33 -5.12 -6.82 -6.86
CA ASP A 33 -4.59 -7.63 -7.93
C ASP A 33 -3.22 -8.24 -7.57
N LYS A 34 -2.54 -8.81 -8.56
CA LYS A 34 -1.22 -9.44 -8.40
C LYS A 34 -0.07 -8.44 -8.11
N ASN A 35 -0.28 -7.15 -8.36
CA ASN A 35 0.69 -6.08 -8.16
C ASN A 35 0.45 -5.32 -6.86
N THR A 36 -0.62 -5.65 -6.13
CA THR A 36 -0.93 -5.06 -4.84
C THR A 36 0.12 -5.47 -3.81
N ILE A 37 0.69 -4.48 -3.14
CA ILE A 37 1.55 -4.66 -1.96
C ILE A 37 0.70 -4.36 -0.74
N PHE A 38 0.94 -5.08 0.35
CA PHE A 38 0.33 -4.79 1.63
C PHE A 38 1.40 -4.31 2.61
N ASP A 39 1.19 -3.14 3.18
CA ASP A 39 1.97 -2.66 4.32
C ASP A 39 1.37 -3.24 5.60
N TRP A 40 2.23 -3.65 6.52
CA TRP A 40 1.86 -4.33 7.76
C TRP A 40 2.28 -3.48 8.95
N ASP A 41 1.36 -3.26 9.88
CA ASP A 41 1.61 -2.58 11.13
C ASP A 41 0.94 -3.32 12.30
N ILE A 42 1.41 -3.06 13.53
CA ILE A 42 0.87 -3.64 14.76
C ILE A 42 0.38 -2.51 15.67
N GLN A 43 -0.92 -2.48 15.93
CA GLN A 43 -1.54 -1.49 16.81
C GLN A 43 -2.52 -2.17 17.78
N ASP A 44 -2.35 -1.94 19.08
CA ASP A 44 -3.23 -2.47 20.14
C ASP A 44 -3.51 -3.98 20.02
N ASN A 45 -2.46 -4.77 19.75
CA ASN A 45 -2.55 -6.23 19.54
C ASN A 45 -3.39 -6.66 18.32
N ASN A 46 -3.61 -5.74 17.37
CA ASN A 46 -4.20 -6.02 16.07
C ASN A 46 -3.15 -5.84 14.97
N ILE A 47 -3.25 -6.68 13.94
CA ILE A 47 -2.50 -6.51 12.71
C ILE A 47 -3.31 -5.61 11.79
N ILE A 48 -2.73 -4.48 11.40
CA ILE A 48 -3.31 -3.55 10.42
C ILE A 48 -2.63 -3.80 9.08
N ILE A 49 -3.43 -4.08 8.06
CA ILE A 49 -2.97 -4.39 6.71
C ILE A 49 -3.54 -3.33 5.76
N THR A 50 -2.67 -2.57 5.12
CA THR A 50 -3.07 -1.50 4.19
C THR A 50 -2.62 -1.84 2.77
N PRO A 51 -3.54 -1.96 1.79
CA PRO A 51 -3.15 -2.19 0.41
C PRO A 51 -2.59 -0.91 -0.22
N ARG A 52 -1.60 -1.07 -1.08
CA ARG A 52 -1.12 -0.01 -1.98
C ARG A 52 -0.68 -0.61 -3.31
N GLN A 53 -0.67 0.21 -4.35
CA GLN A 53 -0.09 -0.22 -5.61
C GLN A 53 1.43 -0.22 -5.52
N LYS A 54 2.04 -1.19 -6.20
CA LYS A 54 3.48 -1.15 -6.45
C LYS A 54 3.77 0.00 -7.41
N THR A 55 4.43 1.03 -6.90
CA THR A 55 5.01 2.09 -7.72
C THR A 55 6.44 1.71 -8.09
N THR A 56 6.78 1.84 -9.37
CA THR A 56 8.14 1.66 -9.88
C THR A 56 8.72 3.01 -10.35
N PHE A 57 10.03 3.07 -10.56
CA PHE A 57 10.68 4.29 -11.07
C PHE A 57 10.10 4.73 -12.41
N ASP A 58 9.75 3.78 -13.28
CA ASP A 58 9.16 4.07 -14.60
C ASP A 58 7.81 4.77 -14.49
N ASP A 59 7.03 4.48 -13.43
CA ASP A 59 5.74 5.13 -13.17
C ASP A 59 5.90 6.59 -12.70
N VAL A 60 7.05 6.92 -12.10
CA VAL A 60 7.38 8.27 -11.60
C VAL A 60 8.08 9.10 -12.66
N PHE A 61 8.88 8.46 -13.53
CA PHE A 61 9.65 9.16 -14.56
C PHE A 61 8.75 9.91 -15.55
N GLY A 62 7.58 9.35 -15.88
CA GLY A 62 6.59 10.00 -16.74
C GLY A 62 5.79 11.13 -16.09
N MET A 63 5.96 11.38 -14.79
CA MET A 63 5.36 12.52 -14.08
C MET A 63 6.31 13.73 -13.99
N ILE A 64 7.60 13.54 -14.26
CA ILE A 64 8.64 14.57 -14.12
C ILE A 64 8.83 15.38 -15.42
N ASP A 65 8.11 15.05 -16.49
CA ASP A 65 8.36 15.62 -17.82
C ASP A 65 7.07 16.16 -18.45
N ASP A 66 6.71 17.43 -18.17
CA ASP A 66 6.10 18.36 -19.15
C ASP A 66 5.95 19.83 -18.69
N ASP A 67 6.19 20.17 -17.41
CA ASP A 67 6.25 21.58 -16.98
C ASP A 67 7.73 21.97 -16.82
N GLY A 68 8.35 22.39 -17.92
CA GLY A 68 9.77 22.71 -18.07
C GLY A 68 10.28 23.89 -17.24
N GLU A 69 10.18 23.80 -15.92
CA GLU A 69 11.02 24.56 -15.00
C GLU A 69 12.17 23.67 -14.56
N ASP A 70 13.41 24.16 -14.71
CA ASP A 70 14.62 23.52 -14.21
C ASP A 70 14.46 23.29 -12.70
N TRP A 71 14.19 22.04 -12.30
CA TRP A 71 14.14 21.64 -10.90
C TRP A 71 15.55 21.61 -10.33
N ASN A 72 16.09 22.79 -9.98
CA ASN A 72 17.38 22.88 -9.35
C ASN A 72 17.23 22.60 -7.85
N ILE A 73 17.26 21.31 -7.48
CA ILE A 73 17.09 20.85 -6.10
C ILE A 73 18.12 21.49 -5.14
N ASP A 74 19.24 21.96 -5.68
CA ASP A 74 20.30 22.64 -4.97
C ASP A 74 19.94 24.09 -4.57
N GLU A 75 18.98 24.74 -5.25
CA GLU A 75 18.56 26.11 -4.95
C GLU A 75 17.77 26.19 -3.63
N LEU A 76 17.04 25.14 -3.24
CA LEU A 76 16.26 25.08 -2.00
C LEU A 76 17.07 24.70 -0.75
N ILE A 77 18.34 24.32 -0.91
CA ILE A 77 19.21 23.89 0.20
C ILE A 77 20.04 25.07 0.75
N TYR A 78 20.20 26.15 -0.02
CA TYR A 78 21.00 27.31 0.34
C TYR A 78 20.18 28.61 0.39
N ASP A 79 19.10 28.64 1.19
CA ASP A 79 18.58 29.91 1.70
C ASP A 79 19.32 30.26 3.01
N GLU A 80 20.27 31.19 2.92
CA GLU A 80 20.80 31.99 4.06
C GLU A 80 19.99 33.26 4.27
#